data_AF-A0A8H8DQ76-F1
#
_entry.id   AF-A0A8H8DQ76-F1
#
_cell.length_a   1.000
_cell.length_b   1.000
_cell.length_c   1.000
_cell.angle_alpha   90.00
_cell.angle_beta   90.00
_cell.angle_gamma   90.00
#
_symmetry.space_group_name_H-M   'P 1'
#
loop_
_entity.id
_entity.type
_entity.pdbx_description
1 polymer ?
#
loop_
_entity_poly.entity_id
_entity_poly.type
_entity_poly.pdbx_seq_one_letter_code
_entity_poly.pdbx_strand_id
1 'polypeptide(L)'
;MYHLLTWPQLSYVAVNAKNKIVGYVLSKMEEPDGGVPHGHITSLSVLRTYRRLGLATALMYQSQRAMAENFGAAYVSLHVRKTNRAALQLYRDHLGFMYVSAGITGVEKAYYADGEDAFSMRCDLHHFSEDQNLDHVVDHVKSEDERSTSKTENERSKAARLNGDTDGLLLLENMKDLHL
;
A
#
# COMPACT_ATOMS: atom_id res chain seq x y z
N MET A 1 -15.08 -15.53 -9.04
CA MET A 1 -14.61 -16.35 -7.92
C MET A 1 -13.12 -16.70 -8.04
N TYR A 2 -12.63 -17.06 -9.24
CA TYR A 2 -11.22 -17.41 -9.51
C TYR A 2 -10.18 -16.48 -8.84
N HIS A 3 -10.19 -15.18 -9.15
CA HIS A 3 -9.21 -14.21 -8.63
C HIS A 3 -9.05 -14.22 -7.10
N LEU A 4 -10.16 -14.25 -6.36
CA LEU A 4 -10.17 -14.18 -4.90
C LEU A 4 -9.75 -15.50 -4.23
N LEU A 5 -9.84 -16.62 -4.96
CA LEU A 5 -9.42 -17.93 -4.45
C LEU A 5 -7.95 -18.22 -4.79
N THR A 6 -7.47 -17.76 -5.95
CA THR A 6 -6.10 -17.99 -6.38
C THR A 6 -5.13 -16.97 -5.79
N TRP A 7 -5.50 -15.69 -5.73
CA TRP A 7 -4.66 -14.61 -5.21
C TRP A 7 -5.42 -13.70 -4.24
N PRO A 8 -5.87 -14.23 -3.08
CA PRO A 8 -6.67 -13.47 -2.11
C PRO A 8 -5.98 -12.19 -1.62
N GLN A 9 -4.65 -12.16 -1.60
CA GLN A 9 -3.85 -11.04 -1.11
C GLN A 9 -3.77 -9.86 -2.09
N LEU A 10 -4.17 -10.02 -3.35
CA LEU A 10 -3.92 -8.99 -4.38
C LEU A 10 -5.08 -8.02 -4.58
N SER A 11 -6.26 -8.34 -4.06
CA SER A 11 -7.48 -7.58 -4.29
C SER A 11 -7.91 -6.83 -3.04
N TYR A 12 -8.20 -5.54 -3.18
CA TYR A 12 -8.51 -4.65 -2.07
C TYR A 12 -9.82 -3.91 -2.31
N VAL A 13 -10.47 -3.51 -1.22
CA VAL A 13 -11.68 -2.69 -1.24
C VAL A 13 -11.49 -1.45 -0.36
N ALA A 14 -12.06 -0.33 -0.81
CA ALA A 14 -12.18 0.88 -0.01
C ALA A 14 -13.59 0.92 0.58
N VAL A 15 -13.68 1.11 1.90
CA VAL A 15 -14.95 1.22 2.64
C VAL A 15 -15.09 2.61 3.25
N ASN A 16 -16.32 3.12 3.33
CA ASN A 16 -16.60 4.37 4.03
C ASN A 16 -16.87 4.12 5.53
N ALA A 17 -17.09 5.19 6.29
CA ALA A 17 -17.40 5.12 7.73
C ALA A 17 -18.69 4.34 8.08
N LYS A 18 -19.53 4.03 7.10
CA LYS A 18 -20.75 3.22 7.26
C LYS A 18 -20.55 1.78 6.78
N ASN A 19 -19.30 1.32 6.62
CA ASN A 19 -18.93 0.00 6.12
C ASN A 19 -19.46 -0.33 4.72
N LYS A 20 -19.76 0.68 3.90
CA LYS A 20 -20.15 0.48 2.49
C LYS A 20 -18.92 0.52 1.60
N ILE A 21 -18.81 -0.45 0.68
CA ILE A 21 -17.77 -0.45 -0.36
C ILE A 21 -18.00 0.73 -1.32
N VAL A 22 -16.96 1.55 -1.47
CA VAL A 22 -16.96 2.74 -2.33
C VAL A 22 -15.94 2.66 -3.46
N GLY A 23 -15.05 1.68 -3.42
CA GLY A 23 -14.13 1.37 -4.51
C GLY A 23 -13.46 0.02 -4.31
N TYR A 24 -12.86 -0.51 -5.36
CA TYR A 24 -12.13 -1.78 -5.32
C TYR A 24 -11.06 -1.83 -6.41
N VAL A 25 -10.08 -2.70 -6.18
CA VAL A 25 -9.14 -3.19 -7.19
C VAL A 25 -9.18 -4.72 -7.20
N LEU A 26 -9.23 -5.30 -8.39
CA LEU A 26 -9.19 -6.73 -8.63
C LEU A 26 -7.97 -7.04 -9.47
N SER A 27 -7.15 -7.95 -8.98
CA SER A 27 -5.83 -8.23 -9.54
C SER A 27 -5.50 -9.72 -9.52
N LYS A 28 -4.55 -10.11 -10.36
CA LYS A 28 -4.01 -11.47 -10.45
C LYS A 28 -2.50 -11.43 -10.71
N MET A 29 -1.83 -12.56 -10.53
CA MET A 29 -0.52 -12.80 -11.12
C MET A 29 -0.65 -13.39 -12.53
N GLU A 30 0.31 -13.07 -13.38
CA GLU A 30 0.56 -13.72 -14.65
C GLU A 30 1.98 -14.29 -14.65
N GLU A 31 2.08 -15.57 -14.96
CA GLU A 31 3.32 -16.32 -15.08
C GLU A 31 3.37 -16.94 -16.48
N PRO A 32 3.76 -16.17 -17.51
CA PRO A 32 3.92 -16.73 -18.84
C PRO A 32 5.08 -17.72 -18.86
N ASP A 33 4.94 -18.81 -19.63
CA ASP A 33 5.98 -19.84 -19.76
C ASP A 33 7.33 -19.23 -20.16
N GLY A 34 8.32 -19.29 -19.26
CA GLY A 34 9.66 -18.72 -19.47
C GLY A 34 9.75 -17.19 -19.40
N GLY A 35 8.67 -16.50 -19.01
CA GLY A 35 8.67 -15.06 -18.78
C GLY A 35 8.84 -14.69 -17.31
N VAL A 36 8.89 -13.39 -17.05
CA VAL A 36 9.06 -12.83 -15.70
C VAL A 36 7.69 -12.77 -15.01
N PRO A 37 7.54 -13.29 -13.78
CA PRO A 37 6.32 -13.14 -13.00
C PRO A 37 5.94 -11.67 -12.86
N HIS A 38 4.68 -11.35 -13.16
CA HIS A 38 4.19 -9.98 -13.08
C HIS A 38 2.72 -9.93 -12.68
N GLY A 39 2.31 -8.82 -12.09
CA GLY A 39 0.93 -8.60 -11.73
C GLY A 39 0.11 -8.10 -12.92
N HIS A 40 -1.20 -8.33 -12.89
CA HIS A 40 -2.15 -7.74 -13.83
C HIS A 40 -3.37 -7.15 -13.13
N ILE A 41 -3.68 -5.89 -13.42
CA ILE A 41 -4.89 -5.23 -12.93
C ILE A 41 -6.06 -5.59 -13.84
N THR A 42 -6.96 -6.41 -13.31
CA THR A 42 -8.16 -6.85 -14.03
C THR A 42 -9.25 -5.78 -14.00
N SER A 43 -9.41 -5.10 -12.85
CA SER A 43 -10.41 -4.05 -12.71
C SER A 43 -10.09 -3.10 -11.57
N LEU A 44 -10.38 -1.81 -11.78
CA LEU A 44 -10.28 -0.76 -10.78
C LEU A 44 -11.50 0.15 -10.91
N SER A 45 -12.21 0.39 -9.81
CA SER A 45 -13.36 1.29 -9.83
C SER A 45 -13.54 2.00 -8.50
N VAL A 46 -13.97 3.26 -8.58
CA VAL A 46 -14.35 4.09 -7.44
C VAL A 46 -15.65 4.81 -7.77
N LEU A 47 -16.61 4.77 -6.85
CA LEU A 47 -17.89 5.46 -6.95
C LEU A 47 -17.66 6.94 -7.22
N ARG A 48 -18.45 7.54 -8.12
CA ARG A 48 -18.27 8.92 -8.58
C ARG A 48 -18.17 9.94 -7.44
N THR A 49 -19.01 9.80 -6.42
CA THR A 49 -19.04 10.68 -5.24
C THR A 49 -17.83 10.55 -4.32
N TYR A 50 -17.00 9.52 -4.50
CA TYR A 50 -15.78 9.25 -3.73
C TYR A 50 -14.50 9.41 -4.58
N ARG A 51 -14.61 9.91 -5.81
CA ARG A 51 -13.44 10.19 -6.66
C ARG A 51 -12.72 11.45 -6.17
N ARG A 52 -11.46 11.60 -6.60
CA ARG A 52 -10.57 12.73 -6.24
C ARG A 52 -10.16 12.78 -4.76
N LEU A 53 -10.40 11.69 -4.02
CA LEU A 53 -9.96 11.49 -2.64
C LEU A 53 -8.71 10.58 -2.53
N GLY A 54 -8.00 10.34 -3.64
CA GLY A 54 -6.83 9.44 -3.66
C GLY A 54 -7.12 7.94 -3.54
N LEU A 55 -8.38 7.52 -3.41
CA LEU A 55 -8.74 6.10 -3.18
C LEU A 55 -8.21 5.15 -4.26
N ALA A 56 -8.29 5.53 -5.54
CA ALA A 56 -7.82 4.70 -6.63
C ALA A 56 -6.29 4.48 -6.55
N THR A 57 -5.55 5.53 -6.19
CA THR A 57 -4.10 5.46 -5.98
C THR A 57 -3.75 4.57 -4.81
N ALA A 58 -4.44 4.73 -3.67
CA ALA A 58 -4.22 3.90 -2.48
C ALA A 58 -4.51 2.41 -2.75
N LEU A 59 -5.62 2.11 -3.43
CA LEU A 59 -5.97 0.73 -3.82
C LEU A 59 -4.91 0.11 -4.72
N MET A 60 -4.46 0.85 -5.74
CA MET A 60 -3.41 0.40 -6.66
C MET A 60 -2.09 0.14 -5.94
N TYR A 61 -1.66 1.06 -5.08
CA TYR A 61 -0.42 0.92 -4.31
C TYR A 61 -0.43 -0.34 -3.42
N GLN A 62 -1.54 -0.61 -2.72
CA GLN A 62 -1.67 -1.82 -1.91
C GLN A 62 -1.58 -3.10 -2.76
N SER A 63 -2.24 -3.11 -3.91
CA SER A 63 -2.19 -4.24 -4.84
C SER A 63 -0.77 -4.46 -5.41
N GLN A 64 -0.10 -3.38 -5.83
CA GLN A 64 1.26 -3.39 -6.35
C GLN A 64 2.26 -3.90 -5.32
N ARG A 65 2.18 -3.40 -4.08
CA ARG A 65 2.99 -3.85 -2.96
C ARG A 65 2.79 -5.35 -2.71
N ALA A 66 1.55 -5.81 -2.63
CA ALA A 66 1.25 -7.22 -2.42
C ALA A 66 1.75 -8.13 -3.56
N MET A 67 1.75 -7.66 -4.81
CA MET A 67 2.33 -8.40 -5.94
C MET A 67 3.85 -8.53 -5.80
N ALA A 68 4.53 -7.44 -5.45
CA ALA A 68 5.97 -7.43 -5.27
C ALA A 68 6.40 -8.30 -4.09
N GLU A 69 5.79 -8.10 -2.93
CA GLU A 69 6.18 -8.76 -1.67
C GLU A 69 5.83 -10.24 -1.64
N ASN A 70 4.62 -10.62 -2.06
CA ASN A 70 4.16 -12.00 -1.89
C ASN A 70 4.51 -12.91 -3.07
N PHE A 71 4.74 -12.32 -4.25
CA PHE A 71 4.90 -13.08 -5.50
C PHE A 71 6.14 -12.66 -6.31
N GLY A 72 6.96 -11.73 -5.82
CA GLY A 72 8.17 -11.30 -6.52
C GLY A 72 7.90 -10.68 -7.89
N ALA A 73 6.73 -10.06 -8.07
CA ALA A 73 6.34 -9.46 -9.34
C ALA A 73 7.33 -8.37 -9.76
N ALA A 74 7.92 -8.48 -10.95
CA ALA A 74 8.86 -7.48 -11.44
C ALA A 74 8.16 -6.19 -11.90
N TYR A 75 6.95 -6.32 -12.42
CA TYR A 75 6.12 -5.20 -12.88
C TYR A 75 4.63 -5.54 -12.71
N VAL A 76 3.78 -4.54 -12.92
CA VAL A 76 2.33 -4.71 -13.06
C VAL A 76 1.87 -4.20 -14.43
N SER A 77 0.95 -4.92 -15.07
CA SER A 77 0.37 -4.58 -16.37
C SER A 77 -1.13 -4.30 -16.29
N LEU A 78 -1.65 -3.55 -17.25
CA LEU A 78 -3.08 -3.34 -17.45
C LEU A 78 -3.41 -2.93 -18.89
N HIS A 79 -4.70 -3.04 -19.23
CA HIS A 79 -5.27 -2.50 -20.46
C HIS A 79 -6.21 -1.33 -20.14
N VAL A 80 -6.15 -0.27 -20.94
CA VAL A 80 -7.01 0.90 -20.77
C VAL A 80 -7.57 1.36 -22.12
N ARG A 81 -8.89 1.64 -22.13
CA ARG A 81 -9.59 2.22 -23.27
C ARG A 81 -8.93 3.52 -23.73
N LYS A 82 -8.71 3.66 -25.03
CA LYS A 82 -8.09 4.86 -25.64
C LYS A 82 -8.85 6.14 -25.34
N THR A 83 -10.18 6.05 -25.19
CA THR A 83 -11.05 7.20 -24.89
C THR A 83 -11.12 7.56 -23.39
N ASN A 84 -10.65 6.70 -22.48
CA ASN A 84 -10.77 6.90 -21.04
C ASN A 84 -9.69 7.85 -20.49
N ARG A 85 -9.86 9.16 -20.75
CA ARG A 85 -8.90 10.21 -20.36
C ARG A 85 -8.62 10.26 -18.86
N ALA A 86 -9.64 10.05 -18.02
CA ALA A 86 -9.47 10.09 -16.58
C ALA A 86 -8.60 8.93 -16.05
N ALA A 87 -8.76 7.73 -16.60
CA ALA A 87 -7.92 6.59 -16.24
C ALA A 87 -6.50 6.73 -16.80
N LEU A 88 -6.35 7.20 -18.04
CA LEU A 88 -5.04 7.47 -18.63
C LEU A 88 -4.23 8.46 -17.80
N GLN A 89 -4.86 9.55 -17.36
CA GLN A 89 -4.23 10.52 -16.47
C GLN A 89 -3.84 9.88 -15.12
N LEU A 90 -4.74 9.09 -14.52
CA LEU A 90 -4.44 8.39 -13.27
C LEU A 90 -3.23 7.46 -13.41
N TYR A 91 -3.21 6.61 -14.43
CA TYR A 91 -2.16 5.61 -14.59
C TYR A 91 -0.82 6.26 -14.92
N ARG A 92 -0.78 7.21 -15.86
CA ARG A 92 0.45 7.87 -16.29
C ARG A 92 0.98 8.85 -15.23
N ASP A 93 0.14 9.75 -14.75
CA ASP A 93 0.61 10.93 -14.00
C ASP A 93 0.68 10.68 -12.49
N HIS A 94 -0.06 9.72 -11.95
CA HIS A 94 -0.11 9.46 -10.51
C HIS A 94 0.42 8.08 -10.09
N LEU A 95 0.50 7.13 -11.03
CA LEU A 95 0.90 5.75 -10.74
C LEU A 95 2.12 5.29 -11.52
N GLY A 96 2.71 6.15 -12.35
CA GLY A 96 3.97 5.86 -13.05
C GLY A 96 3.86 4.76 -14.12
N PHE A 97 2.65 4.50 -14.64
CA PHE A 97 2.49 3.55 -15.74
C PHE A 97 2.99 4.16 -17.05
N MET A 98 3.73 3.36 -17.80
CA MET A 98 4.25 3.67 -19.13
C MET A 98 3.54 2.82 -20.17
N TYR A 99 3.40 3.36 -21.39
CA TYR A 99 2.89 2.58 -22.52
C TYR A 99 3.86 1.44 -22.87
N VAL A 100 3.32 0.24 -23.04
CA VAL A 100 4.06 -0.88 -23.62
C VAL A 100 3.98 -0.74 -25.13
N SER A 101 5.13 -0.64 -25.78
CA SER A 101 5.19 -0.64 -27.24
C SER A 101 4.93 -2.06 -27.77
N ALA A 102 3.66 -2.39 -28.00
CA ALA A 102 3.26 -3.55 -28.78
C ALA A 102 3.18 -3.16 -30.28
N GLY A 103 4.20 -3.52 -31.07
CA GLY A 103 4.27 -3.24 -32.51
C GLY A 103 4.58 -1.77 -32.86
N ILE A 104 4.24 -1.33 -34.08
CA ILE A 104 4.59 0.03 -34.59
C ILE A 104 3.86 1.14 -33.82
N THR A 105 2.71 0.86 -33.20
CA THR A 105 1.84 1.90 -32.62
C THR A 105 1.62 1.80 -31.11
N GLY A 106 1.95 0.68 -30.47
CA GLY A 106 1.67 0.48 -29.04
C GLY A 106 0.18 0.42 -28.69
N VAL A 107 -0.68 0.16 -29.68
CA VAL A 107 -2.14 0.11 -29.55
C VAL A 107 -2.64 -1.28 -29.94
N GLU A 108 -3.44 -1.89 -29.08
CA GLU A 108 -4.14 -3.14 -29.36
C GLU A 108 -5.49 -2.81 -30.03
N LYS A 109 -5.56 -3.06 -31.33
CA LYS A 109 -6.73 -2.73 -32.15
C LYS A 109 -7.93 -3.60 -31.81
N ALA A 110 -9.10 -2.99 -31.68
CA ALA A 110 -10.37 -3.69 -31.40
C ALA A 110 -10.28 -4.67 -30.20
N TYR A 111 -9.54 -4.29 -29.15
CA TYR A 111 -9.36 -5.09 -27.96
C TYR A 111 -10.68 -5.32 -27.21
N TYR A 112 -11.53 -4.29 -27.16
CA TYR A 112 -12.84 -4.37 -26.53
C TYR A 112 -13.91 -4.87 -27.50
N ALA A 113 -14.96 -5.51 -26.98
CA ALA A 113 -16.03 -6.12 -27.78
C ALA A 113 -16.82 -5.13 -28.65
N ASP A 114 -16.79 -3.84 -28.32
CA ASP A 114 -17.37 -2.74 -29.10
C ASP A 114 -16.45 -2.23 -30.22
N GLY A 115 -15.28 -2.86 -30.39
CA GLY A 115 -14.26 -2.48 -31.36
C GLY A 115 -13.36 -1.34 -30.90
N GLU A 116 -13.47 -0.87 -29.64
CA GLU A 116 -12.57 0.16 -29.15
C GLU A 116 -11.14 -0.39 -28.95
N ASP A 117 -10.16 0.42 -29.36
CA ASP A 117 -8.75 0.20 -29.13
C ASP A 117 -8.36 0.29 -27.64
N ALA A 118 -7.36 -0.49 -27.23
CA ALA A 118 -6.74 -0.40 -25.92
C ALA A 118 -5.27 0.03 -26.00
N PHE A 119 -4.82 0.74 -24.98
CA PHE A 119 -3.41 0.83 -24.67
C PHE A 119 -3.04 -0.25 -23.65
N SER A 120 -1.93 -0.94 -23.91
CA SER A 120 -1.25 -1.77 -22.90
C SER A 120 -0.28 -0.89 -22.13
N MET A 121 -0.34 -0.94 -20.80
CA MET A 121 0.52 -0.14 -19.92
C MET A 121 1.17 -1.02 -18.87
N ARG A 122 2.38 -0.65 -18.43
CA ARG A 122 3.10 -1.31 -17.35
C ARG A 122 3.74 -0.33 -16.37
N CYS A 123 3.96 -0.77 -15.13
CA CYS A 123 4.71 -0.05 -14.10
C CYS A 123 5.67 -1.02 -13.40
N ASP A 124 6.94 -0.66 -13.31
CA ASP A 124 7.98 -1.49 -12.68
C ASP A 124 7.88 -1.44 -11.15
N LEU A 125 8.07 -2.59 -10.50
CA LEU A 125 7.88 -2.76 -9.06
C LEU A 125 9.19 -2.89 -8.27
N HIS A 126 10.34 -2.73 -8.92
CA HIS A 126 11.67 -2.87 -8.27
C HIS A 126 11.83 -2.02 -7.00
N HIS A 127 11.25 -0.82 -6.95
CA HIS A 127 11.33 0.06 -5.78
C HIS A 127 10.68 -0.55 -4.51
N PHE A 128 9.67 -1.42 -4.66
CA PHE A 128 9.04 -2.11 -3.52
C PHE A 128 9.91 -3.22 -2.94
N SER A 129 10.87 -3.73 -3.71
CA SER A 129 11.79 -4.77 -3.22
C SER A 129 12.90 -4.21 -2.34
N GLU A 130 13.18 -2.90 -2.42
CA GLU A 130 14.26 -2.23 -1.68
C GLU A 130 13.81 -1.77 -0.27
N ASP A 131 12.53 -1.45 -0.08
CA ASP A 131 11.96 -1.06 1.22
C ASP A 131 12.09 -2.18 2.29
N GLN A 132 12.31 -3.42 1.86
CA GLN A 132 12.60 -4.59 2.71
C GLN A 132 13.86 -4.41 3.60
N ASN A 133 14.80 -3.54 3.23
CA ASN A 133 16.01 -3.30 4.01
C ASN A 133 15.83 -2.26 5.14
N LEU A 134 14.74 -1.50 5.16
CA LEU A 134 14.51 -0.46 6.18
C LEU A 134 13.71 -1.00 7.37
N ASP A 135 12.73 -1.87 7.14
CA ASP A 135 11.90 -2.42 8.21
C ASP A 135 12.70 -3.35 9.16
N HIS A 136 13.74 -4.04 8.67
CA HIS A 136 14.62 -4.86 9.50
C HIS A 136 15.62 -4.08 10.36
N VAL A 137 15.89 -2.80 10.06
CA VAL A 137 16.78 -1.96 10.89
C VAL A 137 16.03 -1.40 12.09
N VAL A 138 14.72 -1.16 11.97
CA VAL A 138 13.90 -0.57 13.04
C VAL A 138 13.75 -1.51 14.24
N ASP A 139 13.71 -2.83 14.02
CA ASP A 139 13.64 -3.81 15.10
C ASP A 139 14.95 -3.91 15.91
N HIS A 140 16.10 -3.62 15.29
CA HIS A 140 17.37 -3.60 16.03
C HIS A 140 17.56 -2.33 16.84
N VAL A 141 17.12 -1.17 16.33
CA VAL A 141 17.22 0.12 17.04
C VAL A 141 16.27 0.17 18.24
N LYS A 142 15.05 -0.39 18.15
CA LYS A 142 14.12 -0.44 19.29
C LYS A 142 14.64 -1.24 20.48
N SER A 143 15.45 -2.28 20.23
CA SER A 143 16.00 -3.13 21.29
C SER A 143 17.10 -2.44 22.13
N GLU A 144 17.79 -1.45 21.57
CA GLU A 144 18.83 -0.70 22.29
C GLU A 144 18.26 0.46 23.12
N ASP A 145 17.19 1.11 22.64
CA ASP A 145 16.55 2.23 23.36
C ASP A 145 15.71 1.79 24.57
N GLU A 146 15.08 0.61 24.53
CA GLU A 146 14.37 0.07 25.70
C GLU A 146 15.34 -0.38 26.83
N ARG A 147 16.57 -0.74 26.47
CA ARG A 147 17.61 -1.16 27.44
C ARG A 147 18.33 0.02 28.10
N SER A 148 18.31 1.19 27.46
CA SER A 148 18.90 2.43 28.00
C SER A 148 17.94 3.13 28.97
N THR A 149 16.64 3.16 28.65
CA THR A 149 15.59 3.76 29.51
C THR A 149 15.36 2.98 30.80
N SER A 150 15.39 1.64 30.76
CA SER A 150 15.21 0.80 31.96
C SER A 150 16.35 0.97 32.99
N LYS A 151 17.55 1.37 32.55
CA LYS A 151 18.68 1.65 33.46
C LYS A 151 18.53 3.01 34.15
N THR A 152 18.07 4.03 33.42
CA THR A 152 17.94 5.39 33.98
C THR A 152 16.79 5.50 34.99
N GLU A 153 15.69 4.78 34.76
CA GLU A 153 14.56 4.73 35.70
C GLU A 153 14.89 3.99 37.01
N ASN A 154 15.66 2.90 36.92
CA ASN A 154 16.04 2.12 38.08
C ASN A 154 17.07 2.87 38.96
N GLU A 155 17.94 3.70 38.35
CA GLU A 155 18.87 4.58 39.08
C GLU A 155 18.14 5.77 39.74
N ARG A 156 17.17 6.39 39.06
CA ARG A 156 16.36 7.48 39.63
C ARG A 156 15.46 7.01 40.79
N SER A 157 14.91 5.81 40.68
CA SER A 157 14.11 5.18 41.75
C SER A 157 14.93 4.84 42.99
N LYS A 158 16.23 4.52 42.81
CA LYS A 158 17.17 4.29 43.91
C LYS A 158 17.60 5.60 44.58
N ALA A 159 17.83 6.65 43.80
CA ALA A 159 18.24 7.96 44.31
C ALA A 159 17.12 8.66 45.12
N ALA A 160 15.85 8.54 44.70
CA ALA A 160 14.71 9.12 45.40
C ALA A 160 14.42 8.47 46.77
N ARG A 161 14.87 7.21 46.98
CA ARG A 161 14.74 6.53 48.28
C ARG A 161 15.85 6.88 49.29
N LEU A 162 16.91 7.55 48.84
CA LEU A 162 18.07 7.92 49.67
C LEU A 162 17.98 9.35 50.24
N ASN A 163 17.21 10.24 49.61
CA ASN A 163 16.99 11.60 50.09
C ASN A 163 15.55 11.73 50.60
N GLY A 164 15.34 11.50 51.89
CA GLY A 164 14.04 11.57 52.54
C GLY A 164 13.46 12.99 52.56
N ASP A 165 12.77 13.36 51.49
CA ASP A 165 12.00 14.59 51.38
C ASP A 165 10.55 14.24 51.01
N THR A 166 9.71 14.13 52.03
CA THR A 166 8.34 13.58 51.92
C THR A 166 7.29 14.58 51.44
N ASP A 167 7.62 15.83 51.15
CA ASP A 167 6.62 16.87 50.84
C ASP A 167 6.35 17.09 49.34
N GLY A 168 7.09 16.43 48.44
CA GLY A 168 6.86 16.53 47.00
C GLY A 168 5.80 15.57 46.43
N LEU A 169 5.39 14.55 47.18
CA LEU A 169 4.51 13.49 46.68
C LEU A 169 3.01 13.81 46.75
N LEU A 170 2.58 14.80 47.54
CA LEU A 170 1.16 15.07 47.81
C LEU A 170 0.47 16.01 46.81
N LEU A 171 1.20 16.59 45.84
CA LEU A 171 0.60 17.43 44.79
C LEU A 171 0.39 16.71 43.44
N LEU A 172 0.96 15.52 43.27
CA LEU A 172 0.83 14.75 42.02
C LEU A 172 -0.25 13.65 42.07
N GLU A 173 -0.80 13.37 43.26
CA GLU A 173 -1.79 12.29 43.41
C GLU A 173 -3.25 12.77 43.23
N ASN A 174 -3.51 14.08 43.21
CA ASN A 174 -4.86 14.65 43.02
C ASN A 174 -5.20 15.11 41.59
N MET A 175 -4.42 14.72 40.57
CA MET A 175 -4.72 15.03 39.15
C MET A 175 -4.95 13.82 38.26
N LYS A 176 -5.09 12.61 38.82
CA LYS A 176 -5.41 11.40 38.03
C LYS A 176 -6.91 11.15 37.84
N ASP A 177 -7.77 11.88 38.56
CA ASP A 177 -9.22 11.79 38.41
C ASP A 177 -9.81 13.02 37.69
N LEU A 178 -9.38 13.27 36.45
CA LEU A 178 -10.19 14.01 35.49
C LEU A 178 -9.69 13.77 34.06
N HIS A 179 -10.32 12.82 33.36
CA HIS A 179 -10.89 13.04 32.02
C HIS A 179 -11.42 11.72 31.43
N LEU A 180 -12.74 11.70 31.25
CA LEU A 180 -13.40 11.15 30.06
C LEU A 180 -13.00 12.00 28.84
#